data_AF-A0A315QRU7-F1
#
_entry.id   AF-A0A315QRU7-F1
#
_cell.length_a   1.000
_cell.length_b   1.000
_cell.length_c   1.000
_cell.angle_alpha   90.00
_cell.angle_beta   90.00
_cell.angle_gamma   90.00
#
_symmetry.space_group_name_H-M   'P 1'
#
loop_
_entity.id
_entity.type
_entity.pdbx_description
1 polymer ?
#
loop_
_entity_poly.entity_id
_entity_poly.type
_entity_poly.pdbx_seq_one_letter_code
_entity_poly.pdbx_strand_id
1 'polypeptide(L)'
;MSEKIEIEYPDNLPDLLQKSPEEFEREAKMAMAIKLFELKRISSGIAAEMVGMERVSFLLELRKYGVEMINMEPEELPSDLENA
;
A
#
# COMPACT_ATOMS: atom_id res chain seq x y z
N MET A 1 -4.73 -15.60 -8.88
CA MET A 1 -4.38 -16.40 -7.69
C MET A 1 -3.97 -15.42 -6.60
N SER A 2 -4.46 -15.54 -5.38
CA SER A 2 -4.10 -14.65 -4.28
C SER A 2 -3.30 -15.42 -3.22
N GLU A 3 -2.19 -14.84 -2.81
CA GLU A 3 -1.32 -15.37 -1.76
C GLU A 3 -1.57 -14.62 -0.43
N LYS A 4 -1.23 -15.24 0.70
CA LYS A 4 -1.37 -14.65 2.03
C LYS A 4 -0.03 -14.68 2.78
N ILE A 5 0.17 -13.68 3.63
CA ILE A 5 1.31 -13.59 4.55
C ILE A 5 0.73 -13.67 5.97
N GLU A 6 1.30 -14.53 6.80
CA GLU A 6 1.03 -14.56 8.25
C GLU A 6 2.13 -13.78 8.97
N ILE A 7 1.73 -12.85 9.83
CA ILE A 7 2.64 -11.98 10.58
C ILE A 7 2.29 -12.11 12.06
N GLU A 8 3.24 -12.56 12.87
CA GLU A 8 3.10 -12.53 14.32
C GLU A 8 3.39 -11.11 14.83
N TYR A 9 2.49 -10.58 15.67
CA TYR A 9 2.64 -9.29 16.32
C TYR A 9 2.12 -9.38 17.77
N PRO A 10 2.53 -8.49 18.68
CA PRO A 10 2.00 -8.47 20.04
C PRO A 10 0.48 -8.35 20.03
N ASP A 11 -0.22 -9.21 20.78
CA ASP A 11 -1.69 -9.26 20.82
C ASP A 11 -2.34 -7.92 21.18
N ASN A 12 -1.65 -7.12 22.00
CA ASN A 12 -2.07 -5.79 22.41
C ASN A 12 -1.76 -4.66 21.40
N LEU A 13 -1.10 -4.94 20.27
CA LEU A 13 -0.72 -3.91 19.32
C LEU A 13 -1.93 -3.17 18.70
N PRO A 14 -3.01 -3.84 18.25
CA PRO A 14 -4.21 -3.15 17.79
C PRO A 14 -4.82 -2.26 18.87
N ASP A 15 -4.84 -2.73 20.13
CA ASP A 15 -5.35 -1.97 21.27
C ASP A 15 -4.51 -0.73 21.57
N LEU A 16 -3.17 -0.86 21.53
CA LEU A 16 -2.23 0.27 21.69
C LEU A 16 -2.45 1.34 20.62
N LEU A 17 -2.83 0.94 19.42
CA LEU A 17 -3.15 1.82 18.29
C LEU A 17 -4.61 2.31 18.31
N GLN A 18 -5.41 1.89 19.29
CA GLN A 18 -6.85 2.19 19.41
C GLN A 18 -7.63 1.77 18.16
N LYS A 19 -7.33 0.58 17.63
CA LYS A 19 -7.94 0.04 16.41
C LYS A 19 -8.57 -1.31 16.66
N SER A 20 -9.66 -1.59 15.95
CA SER A 20 -10.12 -2.98 15.84
C SER A 20 -9.08 -3.82 15.07
N PRO A 21 -9.08 -5.16 15.23
CA PRO A 21 -8.23 -6.04 14.43
C PRO A 21 -8.35 -5.78 12.92
N GLU A 22 -9.56 -5.57 12.42
CA GLU A 22 -9.82 -5.31 11.00
C GLU A 22 -9.25 -3.96 10.53
N GLU A 23 -9.33 -2.94 11.38
CA GLU A 23 -8.74 -1.62 11.08
C GLU A 23 -7.22 -1.68 11.07
N PHE A 24 -6.63 -2.44 11.99
CA PHE A 24 -5.19 -2.68 12.05
C PHE A 24 -4.71 -3.45 10.81
N GLU A 25 -5.38 -4.54 10.43
CA GLU A 25 -5.05 -5.31 9.22
C GLU A 25 -5.11 -4.44 7.96
N ARG A 26 -6.15 -3.60 7.84
CA ARG A 26 -6.29 -2.66 6.72
C ARG A 26 -5.15 -1.65 6.69
N GLU A 27 -4.78 -1.08 7.84
CA GLU A 27 -3.66 -0.15 7.95
C GLU A 27 -2.33 -0.83 7.64
N ALA A 28 -2.07 -2.03 8.17
CA ALA A 28 -0.85 -2.78 7.92
C ALA A 28 -0.68 -3.09 6.42
N LYS A 29 -1.77 -3.53 5.76
CA LYS A 29 -1.82 -3.76 4.33
C LYS A 29 -1.54 -2.48 3.52
N MET A 30 -2.13 -1.36 3.93
CA MET A 30 -1.90 -0.06 3.31
C MET A 30 -0.44 0.40 3.49
N ALA A 31 0.10 0.32 4.70
CA ALA A 31 1.48 0.71 5.00
C ALA A 31 2.48 -0.11 4.17
N MET A 32 2.24 -1.41 3.98
CA MET A 32 3.05 -2.26 3.11
C MET A 32 3.01 -1.78 1.64
N ALA A 33 1.82 -1.52 1.11
CA ALA A 33 1.64 -1.01 -0.27
C ALA A 33 2.37 0.31 -0.49
N ILE A 34 2.17 1.24 0.44
CA ILE A 34 2.79 2.56 0.41
C ILE A 34 4.30 2.44 0.48
N LYS A 35 4.85 1.64 1.40
CA LYS A 35 6.30 1.51 1.53
C LYS A 35 6.94 0.87 0.30
N LEU A 36 6.32 -0.15 -0.30
CA LEU A 36 6.82 -0.76 -1.54
C LEU A 36 6.79 0.21 -2.73
N PHE A 37 5.73 1.01 -2.83
CA PHE A 37 5.61 2.08 -3.84
C PHE A 37 6.66 3.19 -3.62
N GLU A 38 6.80 3.68 -2.39
CA GLU A 38 7.78 4.71 -1.99
C GLU A 38 9.22 4.26 -2.30
N LEU A 39 9.51 2.97 -2.12
CA LEU A 39 10.79 2.35 -2.46
C LEU A 39 10.96 2.06 -3.96
N LYS A 40 10.02 2.50 -4.82
CA LYS A 40 9.98 2.25 -6.27
C LYS A 40 10.08 0.76 -6.64
N ARG A 41 9.55 -0.13 -5.78
CA ARG A 41 9.57 -1.60 -6.01
C ARG A 41 8.35 -2.09 -6.78
N ILE A 42 7.24 -1.36 -6.68
CA ILE A 42 5.98 -1.65 -7.36
C ILE A 42 5.40 -0.34 -7.89
N SER A 43 4.61 -0.42 -8.97
CA SER A 43 3.88 0.75 -9.51
C SER A 43 2.71 1.13 -8.61
N SER A 44 2.19 2.35 -8.79
CA SER A 44 0.97 2.79 -8.11
C SER A 44 -0.27 1.96 -8.49
N GLY A 45 -0.28 1.34 -9.68
CA GLY A 45 -1.33 0.38 -10.09
C GLY A 45 -1.29 -0.90 -9.25
N ILE A 46 -0.13 -1.54 -9.15
CA ILE A 46 0.06 -2.77 -8.34
C ILE A 46 -0.23 -2.49 -6.86
N ALA A 47 0.25 -1.35 -6.34
CA ALA A 47 0.00 -0.97 -4.95
C ALA A 47 -1.50 -0.79 -4.66
N ALA A 48 -2.24 -0.14 -5.57
CA ALA A 48 -3.68 0.06 -5.46
C ALA A 48 -4.48 -1.25 -5.58
N GLU A 49 -4.11 -2.12 -6.51
CA GLU A 49 -4.69 -3.47 -6.61
C GLU A 49 -4.48 -4.26 -5.33
N MET A 50 -3.26 -4.21 -4.77
CA MET A 50 -2.93 -4.92 -3.54
C MET A 50 -3.87 -4.52 -2.40
N VAL A 51 -4.15 -3.23 -2.21
CA VAL A 51 -5.08 -2.75 -1.16
C VAL A 51 -6.55 -2.73 -1.59
N GLY A 52 -6.87 -3.17 -2.80
CA GLY A 52 -8.25 -3.31 -3.30
C GLY A 52 -8.94 -1.97 -3.54
N MET A 53 -8.23 -0.98 -4.08
CA MET A 53 -8.80 0.33 -4.42
C MET A 53 -8.34 0.82 -5.79
N GLU A 54 -9.04 1.82 -6.31
CA GLU A 54 -8.66 2.51 -7.54
C GLU A 54 -7.32 3.23 -7.40
N ARG A 55 -6.52 3.24 -8.48
CA ARG A 55 -5.19 3.88 -8.52
C ARG A 55 -5.22 5.34 -8.05
N VAL A 56 -6.21 6.11 -8.50
CA VAL A 56 -6.37 7.52 -8.10
C VAL A 56 -6.64 7.63 -6.60
N SER A 57 -7.49 6.77 -6.05
CA SER A 57 -7.78 6.74 -4.61
C SER A 57 -6.51 6.41 -3.80
N PHE A 58 -5.73 5.43 -4.22
CA PHE A 58 -4.46 5.09 -3.59
C PHE A 58 -3.50 6.28 -3.56
N LEU A 59 -3.32 6.97 -4.70
CA LEU A 59 -2.45 8.14 -4.79
C LEU A 59 -2.92 9.28 -3.87
N LEU A 60 -4.24 9.47 -3.70
CA LEU A 60 -4.81 10.46 -2.77
C LEU A 60 -4.58 10.07 -1.30
N GLU A 61 -4.60 8.77 -0.98
CA GLU A 61 -4.35 8.26 0.38
C GLU A 61 -2.90 8.48 0.84
N LEU A 62 -1.92 8.54 -0.08
CA LEU A 62 -0.49 8.75 0.25
C LEU A 62 -0.25 9.91 1.23
N ARG A 63 -1.01 11.01 1.07
CA ARG A 63 -0.91 12.20 1.92
C ARG A 63 -1.21 11.92 3.38
N LYS A 64 -2.15 11.00 3.67
CA LYS A 64 -2.50 10.62 5.05
C LYS A 64 -1.38 9.86 5.76
N TYR A 65 -0.50 9.23 4.97
CA TYR A 65 0.67 8.49 5.45
C TYR A 65 1.96 9.30 5.36
N GLY A 66 1.88 10.60 5.10
CA GLY A 66 3.04 11.50 5.03
C GLY A 66 3.93 11.26 3.81
N VAL A 67 3.45 10.53 2.79
CA VAL A 67 4.20 10.29 1.55
C VAL A 67 3.81 11.35 0.52
N GLU A 68 4.82 12.07 0.02
CA GLU A 68 4.62 13.08 -1.01
C GLU A 68 4.24 12.41 -2.34
N MET A 69 3.14 12.88 -2.94
CA MET A 69 2.64 12.41 -4.24
C MET A 69 3.61 12.72 -5.39
N ILE A 70 4.54 13.67 -5.20
CA ILE A 70 5.42 14.24 -6.23
C ILE A 70 6.85 13.74 -6.01
N ASN A 71 7.05 12.43 -6.11
CA ASN A 71 8.37 11.87 -6.45
C ASN A 71 8.24 10.79 -7.54
N MET A 72 7.18 10.89 -8.36
CA MET A 72 7.03 10.14 -9.60
C MET A 72 7.98 10.77 -10.64
N GLU A 73 9.24 10.35 -10.62
CA GLU A 73 10.11 10.60 -11.76
C GLU A 73 9.47 9.95 -13.01
N PRO A 74 9.64 10.55 -14.21
CA PRO A 74 8.93 10.15 -15.44
C PRO A 74 9.13 8.69 -15.91
N GLU A 75 9.92 7.91 -15.17
CA GLU A 75 10.20 6.50 -15.40
C GLU A 75 9.02 5.58 -15.06
N GLU A 76 7.93 6.08 -14.47
CA GLU A 76 6.69 5.31 -14.22
C GLU A 76 5.90 4.92 -15.50
N LEU A 77 6.41 5.17 -16.70
CA LEU A 77 5.65 5.04 -17.95
C LEU A 77 5.98 3.89 -18.91
N PRO A 78 6.92 2.96 -18.65
CA PRO A 78 6.89 1.72 -19.42
C PRO A 78 7.20 0.47 -18.57
N SER A 79 6.21 -0.02 -17.83
CA SER A 79 6.14 -1.45 -17.48
C SER A 79 4.72 -2.01 -17.45
N ASP A 80 3.70 -1.15 -17.39
CA ASP A 80 2.29 -1.57 -17.44
C ASP A 80 1.85 -2.06 -18.85
N LEU A 81 2.72 -1.97 -19.86
CA LEU A 81 2.46 -2.45 -21.23
C LEU A 81 3.01 -3.86 -21.54
N GLU A 82 3.90 -4.43 -20.70
CA GLU A 82 4.49 -5.75 -20.99
C GLU A 82 3.74 -6.92 -20.37
N ASN A 83 2.73 -6.68 -19.51
CA ASN A 83 1.97 -7.72 -18.82
C ASN A 83 0.44 -7.65 -19.02
N ALA A 84 -0.04 -6.98 -20.08
CA ALA A 84 -1.46 -6.96 -20.47
C ALA A 84 -1.83 -8.13 -21.40
#